data_AF-L1J6E8-F1
#
_entry.id   AF-L1J6E8-F1
#
_cell.length_a   1.000
_cell.length_b   1.000
_cell.length_c   1.000
_cell.angle_alpha   90.00
_cell.angle_beta   90.00
_cell.angle_gamma   90.00
#
_symmetry.space_group_name_H-M   'P 1'
#
loop_
_entity.id
_entity.type
_entity.pdbx_description
1 polymer ?
#
loop_
_entity_poly.entity_id
_entity_poly.type
_entity_poly.pdbx_seq_one_letter_code
_entity_poly.pdbx_strand_id
1 'polypeptide(L)'
;MEDFDLIDEIFSDFDAIVEFYGMFKYHHIQDSYVIACPRSACPFRDPSHAKSYQELSVIRMIQLAHSLLERARMHRSTSGKQLWAKIGLSIGPATGAVISCHRRFYCLFGDVVNTSARMCAYSEPGRIHCTAQVANILRGTSHGTIKVESRGEMAIKGKGVMETFFL
;
A
#
# COMPACT_ATOMS: atom_id res chain seq x y z
N MET A 1 -5.40 -6.65 -27.41
CA MET A 1 -6.59 -7.13 -26.68
C MET A 1 -6.11 -7.97 -25.51
N GLU A 2 -5.30 -9.00 -25.78
CA GLU A 2 -4.66 -9.87 -24.78
C GLU A 2 -3.95 -9.14 -23.62
N ASP A 3 -3.21 -8.06 -23.88
CA ASP A 3 -2.53 -7.32 -22.78
C ASP A 3 -3.52 -6.61 -21.84
N PHE A 4 -4.68 -6.16 -22.34
CA PHE A 4 -5.71 -5.54 -21.50
C PHE A 4 -6.43 -6.58 -20.66
N ASP A 5 -6.70 -7.75 -21.24
CA ASP A 5 -7.36 -8.86 -20.53
C ASP A 5 -6.47 -9.37 -19.38
N LEU A 6 -5.14 -9.46 -19.60
CA LEU A 6 -4.18 -9.80 -18.56
C LEU A 6 -4.17 -8.79 -17.40
N ILE A 7 -4.19 -7.49 -17.72
CA ILE A 7 -4.22 -6.44 -16.70
C ILE A 7 -5.52 -6.50 -15.90
N ASP A 8 -6.65 -6.74 -16.58
CA ASP A 8 -7.96 -6.88 -15.95
C ASP A 8 -8.01 -8.09 -15.00
N GLU A 9 -7.44 -9.22 -15.40
CA GLU A 9 -7.31 -10.41 -14.55
C GLU A 9 -6.48 -10.13 -13.28
N ILE A 10 -5.30 -9.50 -13.45
CA ILE A 10 -4.42 -9.14 -12.33
C ILE A 10 -5.13 -8.20 -11.36
N PHE A 11 -5.80 -7.16 -11.85
CA PHE A 11 -6.49 -6.21 -10.98
C PHE A 11 -7.75 -6.80 -10.35
N SER A 12 -8.46 -7.70 -11.02
CA SER A 12 -9.58 -8.44 -10.45
C SER A 12 -9.12 -9.32 -9.27
N ASP A 13 -7.99 -9.98 -9.44
CA ASP A 13 -7.35 -10.76 -8.36
C ASP A 13 -6.91 -9.87 -7.18
N PHE A 14 -6.37 -8.70 -7.47
CA PHE A 14 -5.98 -7.74 -6.43
C PHE A 14 -7.20 -7.20 -5.68
N ASP A 15 -8.30 -6.91 -6.39
CA ASP A 15 -9.56 -6.46 -5.81
C ASP A 15 -10.09 -7.49 -4.81
N ALA A 16 -10.09 -8.78 -5.18
CA ALA A 16 -10.51 -9.87 -4.29
C ALA A 16 -9.65 -9.97 -3.02
N ILE A 17 -8.34 -9.77 -3.14
CA ILE A 17 -7.42 -9.75 -1.99
C ILE A 17 -7.71 -8.55 -1.09
N VAL A 18 -7.88 -7.35 -1.67
CA VAL A 18 -8.18 -6.12 -0.93
C VAL A 18 -9.47 -6.26 -0.14
N GLU A 19 -10.52 -6.81 -0.77
CA GLU A 19 -11.81 -7.06 -0.14
C GLU A 19 -11.68 -8.08 1.01
N PHE A 20 -10.95 -9.18 0.81
CA PHE A 20 -10.71 -10.18 1.86
C PHE A 20 -10.09 -9.61 3.13
N TYR A 21 -9.12 -8.70 3.00
CA TYR A 21 -8.50 -8.01 4.15
C TYR A 21 -9.31 -6.83 4.67
N GLY A 22 -10.45 -6.51 4.05
CA GLY A 22 -11.32 -5.39 4.40
C GLY A 22 -10.67 -4.02 4.17
N MET A 23 -9.73 -3.93 3.23
CA MET A 23 -9.03 -2.68 2.90
C MET A 23 -9.76 -1.90 1.81
N PHE A 24 -9.40 -0.63 1.63
CA PHE A 24 -10.06 0.23 0.66
C PHE A 24 -9.18 0.45 -0.58
N LYS A 25 -9.65 -0.03 -1.73
CA LYS A 25 -9.10 0.35 -3.04
C LYS A 25 -9.47 1.80 -3.32
N TYR A 26 -8.48 2.70 -3.35
CA TYR A 26 -8.70 4.11 -3.64
C TYR A 26 -8.78 4.37 -5.15
N HIS A 27 -7.74 3.95 -5.89
CA HIS A 27 -7.64 4.19 -7.33
C HIS A 27 -6.55 3.30 -7.94
N HIS A 28 -6.56 3.13 -9.26
CA HIS A 28 -5.39 2.68 -10.00
C HIS A 28 -4.94 3.77 -10.97
N ILE A 29 -3.65 4.08 -11.03
CA ILE A 29 -3.10 5.12 -11.91
C ILE A 29 -2.04 4.44 -12.76
N GLN A 30 -2.34 4.26 -14.06
CA GLN A 30 -1.50 3.46 -14.96
C GLN A 30 -1.32 2.04 -14.39
N ASP A 31 -0.08 1.66 -14.09
CA ASP A 31 0.31 0.38 -13.49
C ASP A 31 0.30 0.39 -11.95
N SER A 32 0.04 1.54 -11.33
CA SER A 32 0.07 1.71 -9.88
C SER A 32 -1.29 1.46 -9.26
N TYR A 33 -1.34 0.58 -8.26
CA TYR A 33 -2.57 0.21 -7.55
C TYR A 33 -2.55 0.77 -6.12
N VAL A 34 -3.46 1.70 -5.82
CA VAL A 34 -3.44 2.49 -4.57
C VAL A 34 -4.49 1.98 -3.58
N ILE A 35 -4.00 1.53 -2.43
CA ILE A 35 -4.81 0.99 -1.34
C ILE A 35 -4.65 1.88 -0.11
N ALA A 36 -5.74 2.10 0.62
CA ALA A 36 -5.75 2.83 1.87
C ALA A 36 -6.44 2.02 2.97
N CYS A 37 -6.18 2.38 4.23
CA CYS A 37 -6.92 1.81 5.35
C CYS A 37 -8.42 2.19 5.26
N PRO A 38 -9.36 1.33 5.67
CA PRO A 38 -10.80 1.57 5.49
C PRO A 38 -11.32 2.83 6.21
N ARG A 39 -10.65 3.33 7.25
CA ARG A 39 -10.96 4.63 7.87
C ARG A 39 -10.77 5.80 6.89
N SER A 40 -9.86 5.67 5.94
CA SER A 40 -9.68 6.64 4.84
C SER A 40 -10.87 6.64 3.88
N ALA A 41 -11.72 5.61 3.87
CA ALA A 41 -12.98 5.60 3.11
C ALA A 41 -14.17 6.16 3.92
N CYS A 42 -14.04 6.21 5.25
CA CYS A 42 -15.07 6.68 6.18
C CYS A 42 -14.54 7.81 7.09
N PRO A 43 -14.22 8.99 6.53
CA PRO A 43 -13.58 10.08 7.29
C PRO A 43 -14.42 10.62 8.45
N PHE A 44 -15.74 10.39 8.45
CA PHE A 44 -16.67 10.84 9.48
C PHE A 44 -16.95 9.80 10.60
N ARG A 45 -16.28 8.64 10.58
CA ARG A 45 -16.48 7.60 11.60
C ARG A 45 -15.77 7.98 12.91
N ASP A 46 -16.41 7.68 14.04
CA ASP A 46 -15.97 8.07 15.38
C ASP A 46 -14.46 7.81 15.64
N PRO A 47 -13.69 8.81 16.09
CA PRO A 47 -12.27 8.69 16.43
C PRO A 47 -11.95 7.88 17.69
N SER A 48 -12.93 7.44 18.47
CA SER A 48 -12.76 6.73 19.75
C SER A 48 -11.80 5.52 19.74
N HIS A 49 -11.56 4.92 18.57
CA HIS A 49 -10.70 3.74 18.40
C HIS A 49 -9.35 4.00 17.68
N ALA A 50 -8.93 5.27 17.55
CA ALA A 50 -7.82 5.64 16.65
C ALA A 50 -6.49 4.91 16.90
N LYS A 51 -6.08 4.65 18.14
CA LYS A 51 -4.79 3.98 18.45
C LYS A 51 -4.81 2.48 18.17
N SER A 52 -5.75 1.72 18.74
CA SER A 52 -5.87 0.28 18.48
C SER A 52 -6.16 -0.04 17.01
N TYR A 53 -6.82 0.89 16.31
CA TYR A 53 -7.05 0.80 14.87
C TYR A 53 -5.75 0.89 14.05
N GLN A 54 -4.77 1.70 14.48
CA GLN A 54 -3.52 1.88 13.73
C GLN A 54 -2.70 0.59 13.66
N GLU A 55 -2.47 -0.07 14.79
CA GLU A 55 -1.66 -1.29 14.85
C GLU A 55 -2.29 -2.43 14.03
N LEU A 56 -3.57 -2.73 14.28
CA LEU A 56 -4.29 -3.78 13.55
C LEU A 56 -4.37 -3.50 12.04
N SER A 57 -4.56 -2.24 11.65
CA SER A 57 -4.63 -1.87 10.23
C SER A 57 -3.26 -2.01 9.55
N VAL A 58 -2.18 -1.65 10.23
CA VAL A 58 -0.81 -1.82 9.70
C VAL A 58 -0.50 -3.30 9.49
N ILE A 59 -0.78 -4.15 10.48
CA ILE A 59 -0.55 -5.60 10.36
C ILE A 59 -1.34 -6.20 9.20
N ARG A 60 -2.63 -5.86 9.08
CA ARG A 60 -3.44 -6.32 7.95
C ARG A 60 -2.93 -5.79 6.61
N MET A 61 -2.44 -4.55 6.56
CA MET A 61 -1.87 -3.97 5.33
C MET A 61 -0.58 -4.70 4.91
N ILE A 62 0.25 -5.09 5.87
CA ILE A 62 1.46 -5.88 5.61
C ILE A 62 1.10 -7.28 5.09
N GLN A 63 0.14 -7.95 5.73
CA GLN A 63 -0.35 -9.27 5.28
C GLN A 63 -0.95 -9.20 3.87
N LEU A 64 -1.76 -8.17 3.60
CA LEU A 64 -2.28 -7.87 2.27
C LEU A 64 -1.14 -7.70 1.27
N ALA A 65 -0.13 -6.90 1.60
CA ALA A 65 1.00 -6.64 0.73
C ALA A 65 1.76 -7.92 0.35
N HIS A 66 2.00 -8.82 1.31
CA HIS A 66 2.55 -10.14 1.00
C HIS A 66 1.64 -10.92 0.04
N SER A 67 0.34 -11.01 0.33
CA SER A 67 -0.62 -11.71 -0.54
C SER A 67 -0.67 -11.13 -1.97
N LEU A 68 -0.50 -9.82 -2.14
CA LEU A 68 -0.40 -9.19 -3.45
C LEU A 68 0.87 -9.58 -4.20
N LEU A 69 2.04 -9.59 -3.54
CA LEU A 69 3.28 -10.04 -4.16
C LEU A 69 3.17 -11.51 -4.59
N GLU A 70 2.61 -12.33 -3.71
CA GLU A 70 2.39 -13.75 -3.95
C GLU A 70 1.41 -13.99 -5.09
N ARG A 71 0.44 -13.11 -5.29
CA ARG A 71 -0.47 -13.19 -6.44
C ARG A 71 0.15 -12.68 -7.72
N ALA A 72 0.87 -11.56 -7.68
CA ALA A 72 1.55 -10.99 -8.84
C ALA A 72 2.50 -11.99 -9.49
N ARG A 73 3.23 -12.77 -8.68
CA ARG A 73 4.20 -13.76 -9.15
C ARG A 73 3.56 -14.97 -9.85
N MET A 74 2.25 -15.20 -9.67
CA MET A 74 1.50 -16.28 -10.33
C MET A 74 1.17 -15.91 -11.78
N HIS A 75 1.03 -14.61 -12.05
CA HIS A 75 0.77 -14.10 -13.39
C HIS A 75 2.02 -14.12 -14.27
N ARG A 76 1.79 -14.20 -15.58
CA ARG A 76 2.83 -14.19 -16.61
C ARG A 76 2.45 -13.17 -17.68
N SER A 77 3.44 -12.43 -18.18
CA SER A 77 3.25 -11.57 -19.36
C SER A 77 2.85 -12.41 -20.57
N THR A 78 2.30 -11.77 -21.60
CA THR A 78 2.07 -12.40 -22.93
C THR A 78 3.32 -13.07 -23.51
N SER A 79 4.53 -12.60 -23.19
CA SER A 79 5.80 -13.25 -23.56
C SER A 79 6.29 -14.34 -22.59
N GLY A 80 5.44 -14.83 -21.67
CA GLY A 80 5.78 -15.89 -20.71
C GLY A 80 6.69 -15.49 -19.53
N LYS A 81 6.99 -14.21 -19.32
CA LYS A 81 7.83 -13.74 -18.20
C LYS A 81 7.00 -13.60 -16.91
N GLN A 82 7.60 -13.95 -15.78
CA GLN A 82 6.99 -13.72 -14.47
C GLN A 82 6.83 -12.23 -14.19
N LEU A 83 5.64 -11.85 -13.70
CA LEU A 83 5.35 -10.49 -13.30
C LEU A 83 5.77 -10.28 -11.84
N TRP A 84 6.22 -9.06 -11.57
CA TRP A 84 6.68 -8.63 -10.25
C TRP A 84 5.98 -7.34 -9.86
N ALA A 85 5.44 -7.29 -8.65
CA ALA A 85 4.96 -6.06 -8.06
C ALA A 85 6.03 -5.44 -7.15
N LYS A 86 5.98 -4.12 -7.03
CA LYS A 86 6.74 -3.34 -6.03
C LYS A 86 5.73 -2.71 -5.09
N ILE A 87 5.95 -2.81 -3.79
CA ILE A 87 5.02 -2.27 -2.81
C ILE A 87 5.72 -1.25 -1.92
N GLY A 88 5.05 -0.12 -1.68
CA GLY A 88 5.47 0.92 -0.76
C GLY A 88 4.45 1.15 0.34
N LEU A 89 4.87 1.05 1.60
CA LEU A 89 4.00 1.22 2.77
C LEU A 89 4.40 2.43 3.61
N SER A 90 3.40 3.23 3.98
CA SER A 90 3.56 4.33 4.93
C SER A 90 2.30 4.45 5.79
N ILE A 91 2.48 4.90 7.03
CA ILE A 91 1.39 5.27 7.92
C ILE A 91 1.49 6.76 8.23
N GLY A 92 0.35 7.41 8.42
CA GLY A 92 0.29 8.84 8.72
C GLY A 92 -1.11 9.40 8.50
N PRO A 93 -1.32 10.67 8.89
CA PRO A 93 -2.58 11.35 8.64
C PRO A 93 -2.80 11.55 7.14
N ALA A 94 -4.05 11.38 6.70
CA ALA A 94 -4.52 11.69 5.37
C ALA A 94 -5.87 12.43 5.47
N THR A 95 -6.16 13.24 4.48
CA THR A 95 -7.39 14.01 4.35
C THR A 95 -8.16 13.55 3.13
N GLY A 96 -9.41 13.15 3.34
CA GLY A 96 -10.35 12.86 2.28
C GLY A 96 -11.21 14.08 1.93
N ALA A 97 -11.47 14.31 0.65
CA ALA A 97 -12.39 15.34 0.19
C ALA A 97 -13.25 14.82 -0.97
N VAL A 98 -14.52 15.21 -1.01
CA VAL A 98 -15.37 15.03 -2.18
C VAL A 98 -15.31 16.32 -2.97
N ILE A 99 -14.75 16.26 -4.18
CA ILE A 99 -14.65 17.41 -5.08
C ILE A 99 -15.83 17.32 -6.05
N SER A 100 -16.56 18.44 -6.25
CA SER A 100 -17.65 18.48 -7.22
C SER A 100 -17.80 19.86 -7.85
N CYS A 101 -17.94 19.88 -9.17
CA CYS A 101 -18.62 20.95 -9.91
C CYS A 101 -19.47 20.36 -11.05
N HIS A 102 -18.97 19.32 -11.74
CA HIS A 102 -19.68 18.62 -12.82
C HIS A 102 -19.64 17.08 -12.67
N ARG A 103 -18.62 16.53 -12.01
CA ARG A 103 -18.48 15.12 -11.66
C ARG A 103 -18.07 15.02 -10.20
N ARG A 104 -18.70 14.12 -9.43
CA ARG A 104 -18.31 13.83 -8.04
C ARG A 104 -17.20 12.80 -8.06
N PHE A 105 -16.07 13.12 -7.42
CA PHE A 105 -14.99 12.16 -7.20
C PHE A 105 -14.39 12.37 -5.81
N TYR A 106 -13.97 11.26 -5.21
CA TYR A 106 -13.31 11.24 -3.92
C TYR A 106 -11.81 11.40 -4.12
N CYS A 107 -11.20 12.35 -3.40
CA CYS A 107 -9.77 12.57 -3.40
C CYS A 107 -9.17 12.32 -2.03
N LEU A 108 -8.05 11.59 -2.00
CA LEU A 108 -7.24 11.38 -0.82
C LEU A 108 -5.94 12.18 -0.95
N PHE A 109 -5.72 13.08 0.00
CA PHE A 109 -4.53 13.92 0.10
C PHE A 109 -3.78 13.62 1.39
N GLY A 110 -2.49 13.91 1.39
CA GLY A 110 -1.68 13.81 2.59
C GLY A 110 -0.24 13.48 2.26
N ASP A 111 0.65 13.93 3.13
CA ASP A 111 2.06 13.64 3.03
C ASP A 111 2.34 12.11 3.11
N VAL A 112 1.47 11.35 3.79
CA VAL A 112 1.53 9.87 3.81
C VAL A 112 1.37 9.26 2.42
N VAL A 113 0.50 9.83 1.56
CA VAL A 113 0.26 9.32 0.19
C VAL A 113 1.50 9.52 -0.68
N ASN A 114 2.13 10.69 -0.57
CA ASN A 114 3.37 10.98 -1.28
C ASN A 114 4.54 10.14 -0.75
N THR A 115 4.57 9.89 0.55
CA THR A 115 5.61 9.07 1.17
C THR A 115 5.49 7.61 0.75
N SER A 116 4.28 7.03 0.75
CA SER A 116 4.05 5.65 0.28
C SER A 116 4.38 5.50 -1.21
N ALA A 117 4.01 6.47 -2.04
CA ALA A 117 4.37 6.48 -3.46
C ALA A 117 5.90 6.45 -3.67
N ARG A 118 6.66 7.15 -2.83
CA ARG A 118 8.14 7.12 -2.89
C ARG A 118 8.72 5.80 -2.38
N MET A 119 8.17 5.22 -1.33
CA MET A 119 8.57 3.88 -0.91
C MET A 119 8.34 2.88 -2.05
N CYS A 120 7.23 2.97 -2.77
CA CYS A 120 6.96 2.12 -3.92
C CYS A 120 7.95 2.36 -5.07
N ALA A 121 8.21 3.63 -5.40
CA ALA A 121 9.12 4.02 -6.47
C ALA A 121 10.56 3.54 -6.21
N TYR A 122 11.05 3.65 -4.97
CA TYR A 122 12.39 3.24 -4.55
C TYR A 122 12.50 1.78 -4.11
N SER A 123 11.40 1.03 -4.12
CA SER A 123 11.41 -0.40 -3.83
C SER A 123 12.03 -1.21 -4.97
N GLU A 124 12.35 -2.46 -4.66
CA GLU A 124 12.84 -3.49 -5.59
C GLU A 124 11.69 -4.41 -6.02
N PRO A 125 11.72 -4.95 -7.25
CA PRO A 125 10.74 -5.95 -7.70
C PRO A 125 10.60 -7.11 -6.71
N GLY A 126 9.36 -7.44 -6.33
CA GLY A 126 9.08 -8.51 -5.37
C GLY A 126 9.35 -8.15 -3.91
N ARG A 127 9.61 -6.87 -3.58
CA ARG A 127 9.85 -6.44 -2.19
C ARG A 127 8.84 -5.41 -1.70
N ILE A 128 8.63 -5.42 -0.39
CA ILE A 128 7.79 -4.46 0.34
C ILE A 128 8.71 -3.46 1.03
N HIS A 129 8.72 -2.22 0.56
CA HIS A 129 9.50 -1.13 1.15
C HIS A 129 8.60 -0.29 2.06
N CYS A 130 9.09 0.07 3.24
CA CYS A 130 8.30 0.79 4.21
C CYS A 130 9.09 1.83 5.01
N THR A 131 8.34 2.75 5.62
CA THR A 131 8.89 3.75 6.56
C THR A 131 9.21 3.14 7.92
N ALA A 132 10.09 3.80 8.68
CA ALA A 132 10.44 3.40 10.05
C ALA A 132 9.22 3.23 10.98
N GLN A 133 8.17 4.03 10.80
CA GLN A 133 6.95 3.93 11.61
C GLN A 133 6.22 2.60 11.42
N VAL A 134 6.13 2.12 10.17
CA VAL A 134 5.52 0.81 9.84
C VAL A 134 6.37 -0.32 10.44
N ALA A 135 7.69 -0.24 10.25
CA ALA A 135 8.64 -1.21 10.78
C ALA A 135 8.59 -1.32 12.31
N ASN A 136 8.50 -0.19 13.02
CA ASN A 136 8.45 -0.15 14.48
C ASN A 136 7.14 -0.74 15.03
N ILE A 137 6.01 -0.48 14.38
CA ILE A 137 4.73 -1.10 14.77
C ILE A 137 4.83 -2.63 14.63
N LEU A 138 5.35 -3.12 13.50
CA LEU A 138 5.51 -4.56 13.30
C LEU A 138 6.42 -5.20 14.37
N ARG A 139 7.57 -4.58 14.67
CA ARG A 139 8.50 -5.04 15.73
C ARG A 139 7.87 -5.05 17.13
N GLY A 140 6.97 -4.12 17.41
CA GLY A 140 6.28 -4.03 18.71
C GLY A 140 5.14 -5.04 18.89
N THR A 141 4.74 -5.75 17.83
CA THR A 141 3.68 -6.76 17.89
C THR A 141 4.25 -8.17 18.01
N SER A 142 3.50 -9.08 18.64
CA SER A 142 3.84 -10.51 18.75
C SER A 142 3.84 -11.27 17.40
N HIS A 143 3.68 -10.57 16.26
CA HIS A 143 3.71 -11.11 14.90
C HIS A 143 5.13 -11.28 14.35
N GLY A 144 6.06 -11.76 15.20
CA GLY A 144 7.51 -11.84 14.97
C GLY A 144 7.99 -12.75 13.82
N THR A 145 7.11 -13.17 12.92
CA THR A 145 7.46 -14.00 11.75
C THR A 145 7.97 -13.18 10.57
N ILE A 146 7.61 -11.89 10.47
CA ILE A 146 8.02 -11.03 9.36
C ILE A 146 9.36 -10.37 9.69
N LYS A 147 10.38 -10.64 8.87
CA LYS A 147 11.73 -10.11 9.06
C LYS A 147 11.79 -8.66 8.61
N VAL A 148 12.24 -7.77 9.49
CA VAL A 148 12.47 -6.36 9.15
C VAL A 148 13.95 -6.12 8.89
N GLU A 149 14.30 -5.74 7.67
CA GLU A 149 15.68 -5.45 7.24
C GLU A 149 15.86 -3.94 7.01
N SER A 150 16.89 -3.34 7.60
CA SER A 150 17.20 -1.93 7.31
C SER A 150 17.77 -1.80 5.89
N ARG A 151 17.21 -0.88 5.11
CA ARG A 151 17.77 -0.45 3.82
C ARG A 151 18.80 0.67 4.00
N GLY A 152 18.94 1.18 5.23
CA GLY A 152 19.76 2.34 5.57
C GLY A 152 19.05 3.66 5.33
N GLU A 153 19.82 4.73 5.46
CA GLU A 153 19.36 6.11 5.28
C GLU A 153 19.25 6.47 3.79
N MET A 154 18.15 7.10 3.41
CA MET A 154 17.90 7.54 2.05
C MET A 154 17.35 8.96 2.01
N ALA A 155 17.77 9.75 1.03
CA ALA A 155 17.22 11.07 0.76
C ALA A 155 15.85 10.94 0.09
N ILE A 156 14.79 11.28 0.82
CA ILE A 156 13.41 11.25 0.35
C ILE A 156 12.95 12.71 0.16
N LYS A 157 12.54 13.07 -1.07
CA LYS A 157 12.18 14.44 -1.45
C LYS A 157 11.23 15.11 -0.45
N GLY A 158 11.58 16.20 0.21
CA GLY A 158 10.67 16.86 1.18
C GLY A 158 10.46 16.13 2.52
N LYS A 159 11.13 15.00 2.73
CA LYS A 159 11.31 14.36 4.04
C LYS A 159 12.73 14.54 4.59
N GLY A 160 13.69 14.81 3.71
CA GLY A 160 15.10 14.82 4.06
C GLY A 160 15.68 13.41 4.05
N VAL A 161 16.72 13.20 4.83
CA VAL A 161 17.30 11.87 5.03
C VAL A 161 16.45 11.11 6.05
N MET A 162 16.01 9.91 5.69
CA MET A 162 15.27 9.03 6.60
C MET A 162 15.70 7.58 6.44
N GLU A 163 15.72 6.84 7.54
CA GLU A 163 15.91 5.39 7.52
C GLU A 163 14.64 4.70 6.99
N THR A 164 14.84 3.69 6.16
CA THR A 164 13.76 2.91 5.55
C THR A 164 14.04 1.42 5.62
N PHE A 165 13.00 0.60 5.47
CA PHE A 165 13.08 -0.83 5.77
C PHE A 165 12.39 -1.69 4.71
N PHE A 166 12.94 -2.88 4.50
CA PHE A 166 12.28 -3.95 3.78
C PHE A 166 11.62 -4.93 4.74
N LEU A 167 10.47 -5.46 4.30
CA LEU A 167 9.71 -6.53 4.95
C LEU A 167 9.76 -7.81 4.10
#